data_AF-A0A2G6G9Y7-F1
#
_entry.id   AF-A0A2G6G9Y7-F1
#
_cell.length_a   1.000
_cell.length_b   1.000
_cell.length_c   1.000
_cell.angle_alpha   90.00
_cell.angle_beta   90.00
_cell.angle_gamma   90.00
#
_symmetry.space_group_name_H-M   'P 1'
#
loop_
_entity.id
_entity.type
_entity.pdbx_description
1 polymer ?
#
loop_
_entity_poly.entity_id
_entity_poly.type
_entity_poly.pdbx_seq_one_letter_code
_entity_poly.pdbx_strand_id
1 'polypeptide(L)'
;MKKEKIYIFDLDHTIFNAKEFKKDLQKILGFENSDDLSEKIWKVHKESPEKIENILKNDLEKYLFKNIKEEILKLDGEIILLTWGDFNFQKTKVQSLGLDKVFDRVYFTAENKIHFLEDFLNYHQDKEICFINDNYNKRLNENKAIAEKLSEIKVFEVDNYENTEKSILNILKKLQ
;
A
#
# COMPACT_ATOMS: atom_id res chain seq x y z
N MET A 1 29.05 11.90 -3.99
CA MET A 1 28.63 10.59 -3.41
C MET A 1 27.19 10.34 -3.85
N LYS A 2 26.84 9.09 -4.20
CA LYS A 2 25.45 8.74 -4.50
C LYS A 2 24.66 8.84 -3.19
N LYS A 3 23.53 9.53 -3.18
CA LYS A 3 22.64 9.53 -2.00
C LYS A 3 22.14 8.10 -1.79
N GLU A 4 22.07 7.67 -0.53
CA GLU A 4 21.39 6.42 -0.18
C GLU A 4 19.89 6.57 -0.48
N LYS A 5 19.29 5.50 -1.00
CA LYS A 5 17.92 5.51 -1.49
C LYS A 5 16.97 4.90 -0.47
N ILE A 6 15.79 5.49 -0.36
CA ILE A 6 14.67 4.95 0.41
C ILE A 6 13.49 4.79 -0.55
N TYR A 7 12.90 3.59 -0.57
CA TYR A 7 11.73 3.26 -1.37
C TYR A 7 10.55 3.06 -0.44
N ILE A 8 9.57 3.94 -0.51
CA ILE A 8 8.36 3.88 0.31
C ILE A 8 7.22 3.40 -0.59
N PHE A 9 6.62 2.27 -0.26
CA PHE A 9 5.51 1.68 -0.99
C PHE A 9 4.21 1.90 -0.26
N ASP A 10 3.15 2.26 -0.98
CA ASP A 10 1.80 2.03 -0.48
C ASP A 10 1.39 0.56 -0.63
N LEU A 11 0.37 0.16 0.13
CA LEU A 11 -0.14 -1.20 0.15
C LEU A 11 -1.27 -1.41 -0.85
N ASP A 12 -2.43 -0.82 -0.53
CA ASP A 12 -3.69 -1.07 -1.24
C ASP A 12 -3.60 -0.50 -2.66
N HIS A 13 -4.02 -1.26 -3.67
CA HIS A 13 -3.94 -0.90 -5.09
C HIS A 13 -2.52 -0.67 -5.67
N THR A 14 -1.47 -0.77 -4.85
CA THR A 14 -0.06 -0.61 -5.29
C THR A 14 0.65 -1.97 -5.40
N ILE A 15 0.73 -2.72 -4.30
CA ILE A 15 1.30 -4.09 -4.27
C ILE A 15 0.22 -5.15 -3.99
N PHE A 16 -0.94 -4.71 -3.48
CA PHE A 16 -2.07 -5.55 -3.11
C PHE A 16 -3.31 -5.20 -3.94
N ASN A 17 -3.95 -6.21 -4.51
CA ASN A 17 -5.18 -6.07 -5.30
C ASN A 17 -6.40 -5.86 -4.39
N ALA A 18 -6.47 -4.67 -3.79
CA ALA A 18 -7.54 -4.28 -2.89
C ALA A 18 -8.92 -4.29 -3.57
N LYS A 19 -8.99 -4.17 -4.90
CA LYS A 19 -10.25 -4.27 -5.66
C LYS A 19 -10.83 -5.68 -5.62
N GLU A 20 -10.04 -6.69 -6.01
CA GLU A 20 -10.49 -8.09 -5.97
C GLU A 20 -10.70 -8.57 -4.53
N PHE A 21 -9.84 -8.15 -3.61
CA PHE A 21 -10.03 -8.44 -2.19
C PHE A 21 -11.36 -7.89 -1.65
N LYS A 22 -11.68 -6.63 -1.94
CA LYS A 22 -12.95 -6.03 -1.53
C LYS A 22 -14.14 -6.76 -2.14
N LYS A 23 -14.08 -7.14 -3.43
CA LYS A 23 -15.14 -7.92 -4.11
C LYS A 23 -15.40 -9.26 -3.41
N ASP A 24 -14.35 -10.01 -3.10
CA ASP A 24 -14.49 -11.30 -2.40
C ASP A 24 -15.02 -11.10 -0.97
N LEU A 25 -14.59 -10.03 -0.27
CA LEU A 25 -15.21 -9.65 1.01
C LEU A 25 -16.72 -9.36 0.87
N GLN A 26 -17.18 -8.71 -0.21
CA GLN A 26 -18.62 -8.46 -0.39
C GLN A 26 -19.39 -9.77 -0.45
N LYS A 27 -18.89 -10.74 -1.22
CA LYS A 27 -19.54 -12.05 -1.39
C LYS A 27 -19.58 -12.80 -0.07
N ILE A 28 -18.44 -12.88 0.62
CA ILE A 28 -18.34 -13.62 1.90
C ILE A 28 -19.24 -13.00 2.98
N LEU A 29 -19.36 -11.66 2.99
CA LEU A 29 -20.17 -10.96 3.98
C LEU A 29 -21.65 -10.80 3.57
N GLY A 30 -22.03 -11.19 2.35
CA GLY A 30 -23.40 -11.06 1.84
C GLY A 30 -23.80 -9.63 1.47
N PHE A 31 -22.83 -8.80 1.06
CA PHE A 31 -23.01 -7.38 0.71
C PHE A 31 -22.91 -7.11 -0.80
N GLU A 32 -23.28 -8.08 -1.64
CA GLU A 32 -23.07 -8.06 -3.10
C GLU A 32 -23.70 -6.85 -3.81
N ASN A 33 -24.75 -6.24 -3.24
CA ASN A 33 -25.46 -5.08 -3.79
C ASN A 33 -25.30 -3.81 -2.95
N SER A 34 -24.19 -3.68 -2.20
CA SER A 34 -23.97 -2.54 -1.32
C SER A 34 -23.11 -1.46 -1.96
N ASP A 35 -23.66 -0.26 -2.12
CA ASP A 35 -22.91 0.93 -2.54
C ASP A 35 -21.92 1.41 -1.47
N ASP A 36 -22.19 1.11 -0.19
CA ASP A 36 -21.37 1.53 0.94
C ASP A 36 -20.60 0.36 1.56
N LEU A 37 -19.76 -0.27 0.74
CA LEU A 37 -19.04 -1.46 1.16
C LEU A 37 -18.02 -1.15 2.29
N SER A 38 -17.31 -0.03 2.18
CA SER A 38 -16.25 0.31 3.13
C SER A 38 -16.81 0.50 4.53
N GLU A 39 -17.93 1.22 4.68
CA GLU A 39 -18.57 1.40 5.99
C GLU A 39 -19.12 0.07 6.54
N LYS A 40 -19.68 -0.79 5.68
CA LYS A 40 -20.17 -2.10 6.13
C LYS A 40 -19.06 -3.05 6.55
N ILE A 41 -17.96 -3.12 5.80
CA ILE A 41 -16.78 -3.90 6.21
C ILE A 41 -16.25 -3.35 7.54
N TRP A 42 -16.17 -2.02 7.67
CA TRP A 42 -15.75 -1.36 8.89
C TRP A 42 -16.64 -1.73 10.08
N LYS A 43 -17.96 -1.67 9.89
CA LYS A 43 -18.94 -2.06 10.91
C LYS A 43 -18.78 -3.52 11.32
N VAL A 44 -18.63 -4.44 10.37
CA VAL A 44 -18.38 -5.86 10.66
C VAL A 44 -17.05 -6.05 11.39
N HIS A 45 -15.99 -5.35 10.99
CA HIS A 45 -14.70 -5.43 11.68
C HIS A 45 -14.81 -4.96 13.13
N LYS A 46 -15.59 -3.90 13.39
CA LYS A 46 -15.82 -3.36 14.73
C LYS A 46 -16.71 -4.27 15.59
N GLU A 47 -17.75 -4.86 15.01
CA GLU A 47 -18.72 -5.69 15.73
C GLU A 47 -18.28 -7.15 15.88
N SER A 48 -17.45 -7.65 14.96
CA SER A 48 -17.04 -9.06 14.86
C SER A 48 -15.65 -9.19 14.19
N PRO A 49 -14.58 -8.68 14.83
CA PRO A 49 -13.23 -8.66 14.25
C PRO A 49 -12.74 -10.06 13.83
N GLU A 50 -13.10 -11.10 14.57
CA GLU A 50 -12.75 -12.49 14.29
C GLU A 50 -13.27 -12.98 12.93
N LYS A 51 -14.42 -12.47 12.48
CA LYS A 51 -14.97 -12.82 11.17
C LYS A 51 -14.09 -12.30 10.04
N ILE A 52 -13.64 -11.06 10.18
CA ILE A 52 -12.72 -10.43 9.23
C ILE A 52 -11.33 -11.08 9.32
N GLU A 53 -10.81 -11.32 10.52
CA GLU A 53 -9.54 -11.99 10.71
C GLU A 53 -9.51 -13.40 10.10
N ASN A 54 -10.58 -14.18 10.26
CA ASN A 54 -10.66 -15.51 9.64
C ASN A 54 -10.62 -15.43 8.12
N ILE A 55 -11.22 -14.40 7.52
CA ILE A 55 -11.11 -14.15 6.08
C ILE A 55 -9.68 -13.74 5.72
N LEU A 56 -9.07 -12.85 6.51
CA LEU A 56 -7.69 -12.40 6.34
C LEU A 56 -6.64 -13.50 6.59
N LYS A 57 -7.00 -14.60 7.25
CA LYS A 57 -6.12 -15.77 7.45
C LYS A 57 -6.20 -16.77 6.28
N ASN A 58 -7.24 -16.67 5.44
CA ASN A 58 -7.47 -17.60 4.34
C ASN A 58 -6.95 -17.02 3.01
N ASP A 59 -5.71 -17.39 2.66
CA ASP A 59 -5.08 -17.17 1.35
C ASP A 59 -5.16 -15.72 0.84
N LEU A 60 -4.65 -14.77 1.63
CA LEU A 60 -4.51 -13.39 1.17
C LEU A 60 -3.43 -13.23 0.09
N GLU A 61 -2.49 -14.17 0.01
CA GLU A 61 -1.39 -14.11 -0.96
C GLU A 61 -1.90 -14.07 -2.41
N LYS A 62 -3.06 -14.68 -2.69
CA LYS A 62 -3.70 -14.61 -4.02
C LYS A 62 -4.03 -13.18 -4.48
N TYR A 63 -4.08 -12.21 -3.57
CA TYR A 63 -4.31 -10.80 -3.89
C TYR A 63 -3.02 -9.99 -4.02
N LEU A 64 -1.85 -10.54 -3.68
CA LEU A 64 -0.59 -9.90 -4.04
C LEU A 64 -0.35 -10.06 -5.54
N PHE A 65 0.24 -9.04 -6.15
CA PHE A 65 0.70 -9.16 -7.52
C PHE A 65 1.82 -10.20 -7.63
N LYS A 66 1.84 -10.93 -8.74
CA LYS A 66 2.76 -12.06 -8.90
C LYS A 66 4.21 -11.59 -8.83
N ASN A 67 5.04 -12.33 -8.10
CA ASN A 67 6.46 -12.09 -7.89
C ASN A 67 6.80 -10.73 -7.23
N ILE A 68 5.82 -10.02 -6.67
CA ILE A 68 6.04 -8.63 -6.21
C ILE A 68 7.07 -8.56 -5.07
N LYS A 69 7.06 -9.54 -4.16
CA LYS A 69 8.00 -9.60 -3.04
C LYS A 69 9.43 -9.75 -3.55
N GLU A 70 9.64 -10.66 -4.50
CA GLU A 70 10.93 -10.97 -5.10
C GLU A 70 11.49 -9.79 -5.90
N GLU A 71 10.63 -9.02 -6.58
CA GLU A 71 11.07 -7.85 -7.34
C GLU A 71 11.40 -6.65 -6.44
N ILE A 72 10.69 -6.49 -5.31
CA ILE A 72 11.00 -5.48 -4.29
C ILE A 72 12.37 -5.75 -3.65
N LEU A 73 12.66 -7.00 -3.29
CA LEU A 73 13.93 -7.40 -2.67
C LEU A 73 15.19 -7.19 -3.56
N LYS A 74 15.01 -6.88 -4.84
CA LYS A 74 16.12 -6.57 -5.76
C LYS A 74 16.56 -5.10 -5.70
N LEU A 75 15.83 -4.24 -5.00
CA LEU A 75 16.16 -2.82 -4.91
C LEU A 75 17.38 -2.59 -4.01
N ASP A 76 18.26 -1.68 -4.41
CA ASP A 76 19.42 -1.23 -3.65
C ASP A 76 19.08 0.02 -2.83
N GLY A 77 18.62 -0.19 -1.60
CA GLY A 77 18.22 0.86 -0.65
C GLY A 77 17.32 0.34 0.47
N GLU A 78 16.92 1.21 1.38
CA GLU A 78 15.95 0.88 2.43
C GLU A 78 14.54 0.78 1.82
N ILE A 79 13.81 -0.27 2.16
CA ILE A 79 12.49 -0.57 1.62
C ILE A 79 11.45 -0.47 2.75
N ILE A 80 10.53 0.46 2.61
CA ILE A 80 9.53 0.82 3.61
C ILE A 80 8.13 0.58 3.05
N LEU A 81 7.25 -0.03 3.85
CA LEU A 81 5.82 -0.08 3.59
C LEU A 81 5.13 1.00 4.42
N LEU A 82 4.37 1.87 3.76
CA LEU A 82 3.50 2.86 4.40
C LEU A 82 2.06 2.52 4.05
N THR A 83 1.22 2.25 5.05
CA THR A 83 -0.19 1.97 4.81
C THR A 83 -1.08 2.86 5.69
N TRP A 84 -2.20 3.26 5.10
CA TRP A 84 -3.20 4.11 5.75
C TRP A 84 -4.48 3.34 6.05
N GLY A 85 -5.09 3.65 7.20
CA GLY A 85 -6.37 3.09 7.63
C GLY A 85 -6.31 2.55 9.05
N ASP A 86 -7.24 1.65 9.37
CA ASP A 86 -7.29 1.06 10.70
C ASP A 86 -6.03 0.23 11.00
N PHE A 87 -5.42 0.51 12.15
CA PHE A 87 -4.16 -0.10 12.56
C PHE A 87 -4.26 -1.62 12.65
N ASN A 88 -5.29 -2.16 13.29
CA ASN A 88 -5.40 -3.61 13.51
C ASN A 88 -5.68 -4.34 12.21
N PHE A 89 -6.55 -3.78 11.37
CA PHE A 89 -6.85 -4.32 10.05
C PHE A 89 -5.62 -4.34 9.14
N GLN A 90 -4.92 -3.20 9.01
CA GLN A 90 -3.72 -3.12 8.17
C GLN A 90 -2.59 -3.99 8.72
N LYS A 91 -2.38 -4.01 10.04
CA LYS A 91 -1.38 -4.88 10.68
C LYS A 91 -1.64 -6.35 10.39
N THR A 92 -2.88 -6.80 10.55
CA THR A 92 -3.26 -8.18 10.25
C THR A 92 -3.01 -8.50 8.78
N LYS A 93 -3.38 -7.60 7.86
CA LYS A 93 -3.15 -7.76 6.42
C LYS A 93 -1.66 -7.92 6.11
N VAL A 94 -0.81 -7.03 6.62
CA VAL A 94 0.65 -7.06 6.42
C VAL A 94 1.25 -8.38 6.92
N GLN A 95 0.87 -8.81 8.13
CA GLN A 95 1.39 -10.04 8.74
C GLN A 95 0.92 -11.29 8.02
N SER A 96 -0.36 -11.38 7.66
CA SER A 96 -0.91 -12.50 6.89
C SER A 96 -0.29 -12.61 5.50
N LEU A 97 0.12 -11.49 4.91
CA LEU A 97 0.82 -11.44 3.64
C LEU A 97 2.34 -11.65 3.78
N GLY A 98 2.88 -11.75 5.00
CA GLY A 98 4.32 -11.86 5.26
C GLY A 98 5.14 -10.67 4.76
N LEU A 99 4.53 -9.50 4.60
CA LEU A 99 5.22 -8.30 4.11
C LEU A 99 6.13 -7.69 5.18
N ASP A 100 5.85 -7.95 6.46
CA ASP A 100 6.71 -7.61 7.59
C ASP A 100 8.10 -8.27 7.54
N LYS A 101 8.28 -9.28 6.69
CA LYS A 101 9.57 -9.95 6.44
C LYS A 101 10.26 -9.49 5.16
N VAL A 102 9.57 -8.71 4.33
CA VAL A 102 10.06 -8.21 3.03
C VAL A 102 10.57 -6.78 3.17
N PHE A 103 9.84 -5.97 3.95
CA PHE A 103 10.17 -4.56 4.17
C PHE A 103 11.04 -4.40 5.41
N ASP A 104 12.03 -3.51 5.34
CA ASP A 104 12.88 -3.16 6.48
C ASP A 104 12.07 -2.51 7.60
N ARG A 105 11.05 -1.73 7.22
CA ARG A 105 10.11 -1.09 8.13
C ARG A 105 8.69 -1.07 7.59
N VAL A 106 7.72 -1.14 8.49
CA VAL A 106 6.30 -0.97 8.18
C VAL A 106 5.72 0.13 9.06
N TYR A 107 5.17 1.16 8.42
CA TYR A 107 4.46 2.25 9.09
C TYR A 107 2.97 2.14 8.83
N PHE A 108 2.21 2.14 9.93
CA PHE A 108 0.75 2.21 9.93
C PHE A 108 0.36 3.61 10.38
N THR A 109 -0.32 4.36 9.53
CA THR A 109 -0.77 5.72 9.87
C THR A 109 -2.29 5.84 9.79
N ALA A 110 -2.87 6.53 10.77
CA ALA A 110 -4.26 7.01 10.70
C ALA A 110 -4.32 8.44 10.10
N GLU A 111 -3.18 9.13 10.05
CA GLU A 111 -3.04 10.49 9.55
C GLU A 111 -2.86 10.51 8.02
N ASN A 112 -2.98 11.69 7.44
CA ASN A 112 -2.71 11.90 6.01
C ASN A 112 -1.24 11.54 5.69
N LYS A 113 -1.02 10.70 4.66
CA LYS A 113 0.33 10.31 4.22
C LYS A 113 1.25 11.51 3.96
N ILE A 114 0.72 12.66 3.54
CA ILE A 114 1.51 13.88 3.30
C ILE A 114 2.21 14.36 4.58
N HIS A 115 1.51 14.40 5.72
CA HIS A 115 2.13 14.83 6.98
C HIS A 115 3.23 13.87 7.42
N PHE A 116 2.97 12.56 7.31
CA PHE A 116 4.00 11.55 7.56
C PHE A 116 5.23 11.76 6.67
N LEU A 117 5.03 11.97 5.37
CA LEU A 117 6.12 12.15 4.41
C LEU A 117 6.89 13.45 4.62
N GLU A 118 6.22 14.53 5.05
CA GLU A 118 6.84 15.80 5.41
C GLU A 118 7.77 15.63 6.62
N ASP A 119 7.28 15.00 7.69
CA ASP A 119 8.10 14.67 8.85
C ASP A 119 9.25 13.75 8.47
N PHE A 120 8.98 12.70 7.69
CA PHE A 120 9.98 11.75 7.23
C PHE A 120 11.11 12.43 6.43
N LEU A 121 10.76 13.34 5.51
CA LEU A 121 11.74 14.12 4.75
C LEU A 121 12.65 14.95 5.66
N ASN A 122 12.10 15.57 6.70
CA ASN A 122 12.87 16.40 7.63
C ASN A 122 13.95 15.59 8.36
N TYR A 123 13.74 14.30 8.60
CA TYR A 123 14.73 13.40 9.20
C TYR A 123 15.71 12.79 8.18
N HIS A 124 15.38 12.78 6.89
CA HIS A 124 16.11 12.06 5.83
C HIS A 124 16.58 12.97 4.69
N GLN A 125 17.01 14.20 4.99
CA GLN A 125 17.40 15.22 3.99
C GLN A 125 18.60 14.80 3.09
N ASP A 126 19.45 13.90 3.57
CA ASP A 126 20.61 13.38 2.83
C ASP A 126 20.26 12.20 1.90
N LYS A 127 19.02 11.71 1.93
CA LYS A 127 18.57 10.54 1.16
C LYS A 127 17.84 10.94 -0.12
N GLU A 128 17.75 9.99 -1.05
CA GLU A 128 16.84 10.06 -2.18
C GLU A 128 15.60 9.23 -1.87
N ILE A 129 14.44 9.87 -1.75
CA ILE A 129 13.19 9.19 -1.40
C ILE A 129 12.34 9.00 -2.65
N CYS A 130 11.98 7.75 -2.91
CA CYS A 130 11.06 7.34 -3.95
C CYS A 130 9.76 6.86 -3.29
N PHE A 131 8.63 7.51 -3.58
CA PHE A 131 7.32 7.09 -3.11
C PHE A 131 6.56 6.40 -4.25
N ILE A 132 6.23 5.12 -4.06
CA ILE A 132 5.54 4.29 -5.04
C ILE A 132 4.10 4.10 -4.56
N ASN A 133 3.16 4.69 -5.28
CA ASN A 133 1.77 4.80 -4.85
C ASN A 133 0.84 4.68 -6.06
N ASP A 134 -0.33 4.09 -5.86
CA ASP A 134 -1.38 4.07 -6.86
C ASP A 134 -2.00 5.47 -7.02
N ASN A 135 -2.82 5.63 -8.04
CA ASN A 135 -3.68 6.81 -8.26
C ASN A 135 -5.16 6.42 -8.40
N TYR A 136 -5.57 5.35 -7.72
CA TYR A 136 -6.89 4.73 -7.86
C TYR A 136 -7.99 5.75 -7.63
N ASN A 137 -7.77 6.65 -6.66
CA ASN A 137 -8.66 7.76 -6.42
C ASN A 137 -8.17 9.07 -7.09
N LYS A 138 -8.38 9.17 -8.41
CA LYS A 138 -8.09 10.38 -9.21
C LYS A 138 -8.73 11.67 -8.68
N ARG A 139 -9.74 11.58 -7.79
CA ARG A 139 -10.36 12.75 -7.17
C ARG A 139 -9.57 13.30 -5.98
N LEU A 140 -8.78 12.45 -5.30
CA LEU A 140 -8.00 12.85 -4.13
C LEU A 140 -6.62 13.42 -4.50
N ASN A 141 -6.12 13.19 -5.73
CA ASN A 141 -4.87 13.77 -6.25
C ASN A 141 -3.70 13.67 -5.25
N GLU A 142 -3.61 12.59 -4.46
CA GLU A 142 -2.60 12.42 -3.40
C GLU A 142 -1.18 12.55 -3.95
N ASN A 143 -0.87 11.82 -5.05
CA ASN A 143 0.42 11.89 -5.72
C ASN A 143 0.78 13.29 -6.19
N LYS A 144 -0.20 14.02 -6.73
CA LYS A 144 0.00 15.41 -7.17
C LYS A 144 0.27 16.33 -5.99
N ALA A 145 -0.49 16.19 -4.90
CA ALA A 145 -0.29 16.99 -3.69
C ALA A 145 1.07 16.72 -3.04
N ILE A 146 1.53 15.46 -3.02
CA ILE A 146 2.87 15.08 -2.57
C ILE A 146 3.92 15.72 -3.48
N ALA A 147 3.81 15.57 -4.80
CA ALA A 147 4.78 16.13 -5.74
C ALA A 147 4.85 17.67 -5.69
N GLU A 148 3.72 18.35 -5.43
CA GLU A 148 3.67 19.82 -5.32
C GLU A 148 4.20 20.33 -3.97
N LYS A 149 3.90 19.64 -2.86
CA LYS A 149 4.30 20.09 -1.51
C LYS A 149 5.68 19.60 -1.10
N LEU A 150 6.07 18.42 -1.57
CA LEU A 150 7.25 17.67 -1.14
C LEU A 150 8.10 17.34 -2.38
N SER A 151 8.62 18.38 -3.04
CA SER A 151 9.31 18.30 -4.33
C SER A 151 10.56 17.41 -4.35
N GLU A 152 11.09 17.12 -3.16
CA GLU A 152 12.24 16.27 -2.88
C GLU A 152 11.89 14.77 -2.97
N ILE A 153 10.61 14.41 -2.88
CA ILE A 153 10.13 13.04 -3.06
C ILE A 153 9.86 12.78 -4.55
N LYS A 154 10.49 11.74 -5.07
CA LYS A 154 10.19 11.22 -6.42
C LYS A 154 8.97 10.31 -6.33
N VAL A 155 7.84 10.76 -6.85
CA VAL A 155 6.60 9.96 -6.88
C VAL A 155 6.56 9.09 -8.13
N PHE A 156 6.36 7.79 -7.95
CA PHE A 156 6.15 6.80 -9.01
C PHE A 156 4.71 6.30 -8.93
N GLU A 157 3.93 6.67 -9.94
CA GLU A 157 2.51 6.33 -10.00
C GLU A 157 2.28 4.94 -10.60
N VAL A 158 1.68 4.04 -9.83
CA VAL A 158 1.16 2.76 -10.33
C VAL A 158 -0.18 3.01 -11.01
N ASP A 159 -0.43 2.32 -12.13
CA ASP A 159 -1.70 2.45 -12.86
C ASP A 159 -2.77 1.56 -12.23
N ASN A 160 -4.03 2.00 -12.16
CA ASN A 160 -5.01 1.48 -11.18
C ASN A 160 -6.06 0.56 -11.80
N TYR A 161 -5.76 0.06 -12.99
CA TYR A 161 -6.68 -0.73 -13.81
C TYR A 161 -6.11 -2.13 -14.08
N GLU A 162 -6.53 -2.76 -15.16
CA GLU A 162 -6.12 -4.12 -15.55
C GLU A 162 -4.59 -4.29 -15.69
N ASN A 163 -3.83 -3.21 -15.62
CA ASN A 163 -2.38 -3.18 -15.78
C ASN A 163 -1.61 -2.86 -14.48
N THR A 164 -2.23 -2.84 -13.29
CA THR A 164 -1.54 -2.49 -12.03
C THR A 164 -0.27 -3.32 -11.81
N GLU A 165 -0.38 -4.64 -11.91
CA GLU A 165 0.77 -5.56 -11.81
C GLU A 165 1.88 -5.22 -12.81
N LYS A 166 1.53 -5.03 -14.08
CA LYS A 166 2.51 -4.67 -15.11
C LYS A 166 3.15 -3.30 -14.82
N SER A 167 2.37 -2.34 -14.32
CA SER A 167 2.85 -1.00 -14.02
C SER A 167 3.87 -1.02 -12.88
N ILE A 168 3.55 -1.66 -11.76
CA ILE A 168 4.48 -1.75 -10.61
C ILE A 168 5.75 -2.52 -10.98
N LEU A 169 5.66 -3.62 -11.74
CA LEU A 169 6.83 -4.37 -12.19
C LEU A 169 7.73 -3.54 -13.13
N ASN A 170 7.15 -2.68 -13.97
CA ASN A 170 7.93 -1.78 -14.82
C ASN A 170 8.62 -0.67 -14.02
N ILE A 171 7.98 -0.18 -12.96
CA ILE A 171 8.59 0.80 -12.04
C ILE A 171 9.79 0.16 -11.33
N LEU A 172 9.61 -1.02 -10.74
CA LEU A 172 10.67 -1.74 -10.04
C LEU A 172 11.90 -1.98 -10.93
N LYS A 173 11.70 -2.42 -12.18
CA LYS A 173 12.80 -2.60 -13.15
C LYS A 173 13.57 -1.31 -13.49
N LYS A 174 12.96 -0.14 -13.36
CA LYS A 174 13.63 1.15 -13.58
C LYS A 174 14.40 1.62 -12.34
N LEU A 175 14.04 1.10 -11.17
CA LEU A 175 14.60 1.50 -9.88
C LEU A 175 15.78 0.63 -9.43
N GLN A 176 15.86 -0.60 -9.97
CA GLN A 176 17.01 -1.51 -9.95
C GLN A 176 18.19 -0.90 -10.73
#